data_AF-A0A6N6MH06-F1
#
_entry.id   AF-A0A6N6MH06-F1
#
_cell.length_a   1.000
_cell.length_b   1.000
_cell.length_c   1.000
_cell.angle_alpha   90.00
_cell.angle_beta   90.00
_cell.angle_gamma   90.00
#
_symmetry.space_group_name_H-M   'P 1'
#
loop_
_entity.id
_entity.type
_entity.pdbx_description
1 polymer ?
#
loop_
_entity_poly.entity_id
_entity_poly.type
_entity_poly.pdbx_seq_one_letter_code
_entity_poly.pdbx_strand_id
1 'polypeptide(L)'
;MTTKYRGIWGTEPDLSYSQEVDEDDHVMTVEEYLDSVECGAFIDYDGFGHPVRDGKHCNVEVKPSDGRDGIPPDATHIVWFNR
;
A
#
# COMPACT_ATOMS: atom_id res chain seq x y z
N MET A 1 10.89 13.95 10.83
CA MET A 1 9.87 12.98 10.41
C MET A 1 10.60 11.95 9.59
N THR A 2 10.83 10.76 10.13
CA THR A 2 11.59 9.71 9.45
C THR A 2 10.58 8.86 8.71
N THR A 3 10.57 8.99 7.39
CA THR A 3 9.74 8.21 6.49
C THR A 3 10.05 6.72 6.66
N LYS A 4 9.03 5.90 6.93
CA LYS A 4 9.18 4.45 7.26
C LYS A 4 9.03 3.52 6.06
N TYR A 5 8.92 4.04 4.84
CA TYR A 5 8.77 3.22 3.65
C TYR A 5 9.97 2.27 3.51
N ARG A 6 9.71 0.97 3.60
CA ARG A 6 10.76 -0.04 3.52
C ARG A 6 11.00 -0.37 2.05
N GLY A 7 12.08 0.18 1.48
CA GLY A 7 12.70 -0.45 0.32
C GLY A 7 13.22 -1.85 0.67
N ILE A 8 13.42 -2.68 -0.34
CA ILE A 8 14.12 -3.95 -0.21
C ILE A 8 15.54 -3.68 0.34
N TRP A 9 15.77 -4.04 1.60
CA TRP A 9 17.05 -4.02 2.35
C TRP A 9 17.94 -2.79 2.13
N GLY A 10 17.75 -1.75 2.95
CA GLY A 10 18.71 -0.65 3.12
C GLY A 10 18.78 0.35 1.95
N THR A 11 17.84 0.27 1.02
CA THR A 11 17.65 1.22 -0.07
C THR A 11 16.40 2.06 0.15
N GLU A 12 16.40 3.32 -0.30
CA GLU A 12 15.20 4.15 -0.35
C GLU A 12 14.10 3.42 -1.15
N PRO A 13 12.82 3.52 -0.75
CA PRO A 13 11.73 2.90 -1.48
C PRO A 13 11.68 3.38 -2.93
N ASP A 14 11.56 2.47 -3.89
CA ASP A 14 11.29 2.84 -5.28
C ASP A 14 9.80 3.19 -5.44
N LEU A 15 9.51 4.49 -5.45
CA LEU A 15 8.16 5.05 -5.68
C LEU A 15 7.91 5.36 -7.17
N SER A 16 8.45 4.55 -8.08
CA SER A 16 8.32 4.79 -9.52
C SER A 16 6.90 4.61 -10.10
N TYR A 17 5.94 4.09 -9.33
CA TYR A 17 4.55 3.80 -9.76
C TYR A 17 4.47 3.31 -11.22
N SER A 18 5.09 2.17 -11.49
CA SER A 18 5.40 1.73 -12.86
C SER A 18 4.58 0.53 -13.32
N GLN A 19 3.91 -0.18 -12.41
CA GLN A 19 3.09 -1.34 -12.72
C GLN A 19 1.64 -0.93 -12.87
N GLU A 20 1.02 -1.30 -14.00
CA GLU A 20 -0.42 -1.08 -14.20
C GLU A 20 -1.21 -1.91 -13.19
N VAL A 21 -2.31 -1.33 -12.71
CA VAL A 21 -3.30 -2.05 -11.92
C VAL A 21 -4.26 -2.76 -12.89
N ASP A 22 -4.50 -4.05 -12.66
CA ASP A 22 -5.40 -4.84 -13.51
C ASP A 22 -6.87 -4.58 -13.15
N GLU A 23 -7.79 -4.80 -14.10
CA GLU A 23 -9.24 -4.57 -13.87
C GLU A 23 -9.82 -5.48 -12.78
N ASP A 24 -9.21 -6.63 -12.54
CA ASP A 24 -9.63 -7.62 -11.55
C ASP A 24 -8.96 -7.43 -10.17
N ASP A 25 -8.08 -6.43 -10.03
CA ASP A 25 -7.39 -6.13 -8.77
C ASP A 25 -8.32 -5.52 -7.72
N HIS A 26 -8.07 -5.84 -6.45
CA HIS A 26 -8.82 -5.22 -5.35
C HIS A 26 -8.23 -3.85 -4.99
N VAL A 27 -8.74 -2.81 -5.64
CA VAL A 27 -8.31 -1.43 -5.46
C VAL A 27 -9.29 -0.68 -4.57
N MET A 28 -8.77 0.04 -3.59
CA MET A 28 -9.55 0.91 -2.71
C MET A 28 -8.80 2.20 -2.43
N THR A 29 -9.51 3.28 -2.11
CA THR A 29 -8.85 4.51 -1.67
C THR A 29 -8.02 4.27 -0.42
N VAL A 30 -7.02 5.13 -0.17
CA VAL A 30 -6.23 5.03 1.06
C VAL A 30 -7.12 5.14 2.32
N GLU A 31 -8.20 5.91 2.26
CA GLU A 31 -9.15 6.04 3.38
C GLU A 31 -9.91 4.73 3.61
N GLU A 32 -10.48 4.12 2.57
CA GLU A 32 -11.17 2.82 2.67
C GLU A 32 -10.24 1.70 3.17
N TYR A 33 -8.97 1.71 2.76
CA TYR A 33 -7.97 0.80 3.27
C TYR A 33 -7.77 0.97 4.79
N LEU A 34 -7.57 2.21 5.26
CA LEU A 34 -7.34 2.50 6.67
C LEU A 34 -8.58 2.18 7.53
N ASP A 35 -9.79 2.47 7.03
CA ASP A 35 -11.04 2.09 7.69
C ASP A 35 -11.17 0.55 7.78
N SER A 36 -10.76 -0.16 6.73
CA SER A 36 -10.74 -1.63 6.72
C SER A 36 -9.74 -2.21 7.72
N VAL A 37 -8.58 -1.58 7.88
CA VAL A 37 -7.61 -1.92 8.93
C VAL A 37 -8.18 -1.64 10.32
N GLU A 38 -8.79 -0.47 10.54
CA GLU A 38 -9.36 -0.07 11.82
C GLU A 38 -10.50 -1.00 12.27
N CYS A 39 -11.37 -1.44 11.35
CA CYS A 39 -12.44 -2.38 11.66
C CYS A 39 -12.00 -3.84 11.75
N GLY A 40 -10.71 -4.13 11.49
CA GLY A 40 -10.14 -5.48 11.56
C GLY A 40 -10.46 -6.37 10.36
N ALA A 41 -10.86 -5.79 9.22
CA ALA A 41 -11.06 -6.52 7.97
C ALA A 41 -9.74 -6.88 7.26
N PHE A 42 -8.66 -6.12 7.53
CA PHE A 42 -7.31 -6.46 7.10
C PHE A 42 -6.35 -6.53 8.29
N ILE A 43 -5.66 -7.66 8.42
CA ILE A 43 -4.54 -7.82 9.36
C ILE A 43 -3.26 -8.24 8.63
N ASP A 44 -2.11 -8.08 9.29
CA ASP A 44 -0.77 -8.36 8.73
C ASP A 44 -0.57 -9.78 8.18
N TYR A 45 -1.46 -10.71 8.51
CA TYR A 45 -1.41 -12.10 8.08
C TYR A 45 -2.29 -12.39 6.86
N ASP A 46 -3.23 -11.51 6.52
CA ASP A 46 -4.19 -11.71 5.42
C ASP A 46 -3.60 -11.39 4.04
N GLY A 47 -2.56 -10.56 4.00
CA GLY A 47 -2.06 -10.01 2.75
C GLY A 47 -1.18 -8.79 2.93
N PHE A 48 -1.02 -8.03 1.85
CA PHE A 48 -0.29 -6.78 1.81
C PHE A 48 -0.88 -5.83 0.77
N GLY A 49 -0.69 -4.53 0.97
CA GLY A 49 -1.10 -3.50 0.01
C GLY A 49 0.07 -2.94 -0.77
N HIS A 50 -0.14 -2.53 -2.02
CA HIS A 50 0.77 -1.67 -2.75
C HIS A 50 0.15 -0.28 -2.97
N PRO A 51 0.88 0.82 -2.73
CA PRO A 51 0.42 2.17 -3.03
C PRO A 51 0.17 2.36 -4.53
N VAL A 52 -0.93 3.02 -4.85
CA VAL A 52 -1.36 3.33 -6.21
C VAL A 52 -1.47 4.84 -6.41
N ARG A 53 -0.96 5.30 -7.55
CA ARG A 53 -1.11 6.67 -8.05
C ARG A 53 -1.28 6.64 -9.57
N ASP A 54 -2.22 7.41 -10.10
CA ASP A 54 -2.49 7.51 -11.55
C ASP A 54 -2.72 6.15 -12.22
N GLY A 55 -3.40 5.22 -11.53
CA GLY A 55 -3.71 3.88 -12.04
C GLY A 55 -2.54 2.88 -12.02
N LYS A 56 -1.40 3.26 -11.43
CA LYS A 56 -0.21 2.41 -11.34
C LYS A 56 0.23 2.22 -9.90
N HIS A 57 0.78 1.06 -9.58
CA HIS A 57 1.34 0.77 -8.28
C HIS A 57 2.87 0.63 -8.31
N CYS A 58 3.49 0.75 -7.13
CA CYS A 58 4.91 0.49 -6.91
C CYS A 58 5.12 -0.79 -6.07
N ASN A 59 6.35 -1.29 -5.99
CA ASN A 59 6.72 -2.50 -5.22
C ASN A 59 7.03 -2.19 -3.75
N VAL A 60 6.30 -1.24 -3.16
CA VAL A 60 6.40 -0.95 -1.74
C VAL A 60 5.27 -1.68 -1.05
N GLU A 61 5.59 -2.66 -0.23
CA GLU A 61 4.60 -3.35 0.60
C GLU A 61 4.19 -2.45 1.77
N VAL A 62 2.88 -2.28 1.93
CA VAL A 62 2.23 -1.65 3.08
C VAL A 62 1.52 -2.73 3.87
N LYS A 63 1.82 -2.81 5.17
CA LYS A 63 1.10 -3.69 6.10
C LYS A 63 0.04 -2.92 6.87
N PRO A 64 -1.07 -3.57 7.26
CA PRO A 64 -2.05 -2.99 8.18
C PRO A 64 -1.42 -2.33 9.41
N SER A 65 -0.43 -2.99 10.03
CA SER A 65 0.27 -2.45 11.21
C SER A 65 1.17 -1.23 10.95
N ASP A 66 1.53 -0.93 9.69
CA ASP A 66 2.27 0.28 9.36
C ASP A 66 1.37 1.54 9.43
N GLY A 67 0.04 1.35 9.29
CA GLY A 67 -0.95 2.42 9.31
C GLY A 67 -0.68 3.50 8.25
N ARG A 68 -1.15 4.73 8.50
CA ARG A 68 -0.97 5.85 7.57
C ARG A 68 0.51 6.18 7.31
N ASP A 69 1.37 5.99 8.31
CA ASP A 69 2.81 6.28 8.21
C ASP A 69 3.54 5.33 7.25
N GLY A 70 2.95 4.17 6.95
CA GLY A 70 3.43 3.22 5.95
C GLY A 70 3.10 3.60 4.51
N ILE A 71 2.21 4.57 4.30
CA ILE A 71 1.67 4.90 2.97
C ILE A 71 2.31 6.19 2.45
N PRO A 72 2.85 6.21 1.21
CA PRO A 72 3.31 7.43 0.55
C PRO A 72 2.24 8.53 0.58
N PRO A 73 2.60 9.80 0.89
CA PRO A 73 1.61 10.85 1.06
C PRO A 73 0.88 11.22 -0.24
N ASP A 74 1.46 10.85 -1.38
CA ASP A 74 0.94 11.09 -2.72
C ASP A 74 0.17 9.88 -3.30
N ALA A 75 0.12 8.75 -2.58
CA ALA A 75 -0.73 7.63 -2.96
C ALA A 75 -2.20 8.01 -2.80
N THR A 76 -3.00 7.67 -3.79
CA THR A 76 -4.46 7.93 -3.78
C THR A 76 -5.24 6.66 -3.43
N HIS A 77 -4.70 5.50 -3.78
CA HIS A 77 -5.33 4.19 -3.55
C HIS A 77 -4.31 3.18 -3.04
N ILE A 78 -4.81 2.04 -2.58
CA ILE A 78 -4.07 0.82 -2.28
C ILE A 78 -4.67 -0.29 -3.15
N VAL A 79 -3.82 -1.07 -3.82
CA VAL A 79 -4.20 -2.38 -4.36
C VAL A 79 -3.82 -3.45 -3.35
N TRP A 80 -4.77 -4.30 -2.98
CA TRP A 80 -4.60 -5.31 -1.93
C TRP A 80 -4.43 -6.72 -2.51
N PHE A 81 -3.38 -7.41 -2.06
CA PHE A 81 -3.08 -8.78 -2.45
C PHE A 81 -3.28 -9.71 -1.24
N ASN A 82 -4.24 -10.63 -1.35
CA ASN A 82 -4.46 -11.67 -0.33
C ASN A 82 -3.33 -12.71 -0.35
N ARG A 83 -3.05 -13.29 0.81
CA ARG A 83 -2.06 -14.34 1.02
C ARG A 83 -2.66 -15.71 1.35
#